data_AF-A0A383RHP6-F1
#
_entry.id   AF-A0A383RHP6-F1
#
_cell.length_a   1.000
_cell.length_b   1.000
_cell.length_c   1.000
_cell.angle_alpha   90.00
_cell.angle_beta   90.00
_cell.angle_gamma   90.00
#
_symmetry.space_group_name_H-M   'P 1'
#
loop_
_entity.id
_entity.type
_entity.pdbx_description
1 polymer ?
#
loop_
_entity_poly.entity_id
_entity_poly.type
_entity_poly.pdbx_seq_one_letter_code
_entity_poly.pdbx_strand_id
1 'polypeptide(L)'
;MKAPLGKLAIVSFVVIVLLTSCGMEQPTQSSNLDYKEVKTMVVDILKTEEAQKAIQSGPSSGGGMQAQSLNMQQQEQIRTAVKDTLVSPDYEKVLDKVMKDPKFAGEFAKAVSKENKQILKTLMKDPEYQKDFGDIVKSPDMMKSYLDMMKTPEYRKQLQTVMKDALNSPIFKLEIMDLLGKVVKEELQPKEKEKEKEGKKKGGEKEKQGGEGEGGSEEEGGSGEG
;
A
#
# COMPACT_ATOMS: atom_id res chain seq x y z
N MET A 1 -69.32 4.57 -54.40
CA MET A 1 -69.03 6.01 -54.61
C MET A 1 -70.32 6.81 -54.45
N LYS A 2 -70.42 7.63 -53.38
CA LYS A 2 -71.14 8.91 -53.28
C LYS A 2 -71.01 9.37 -51.81
N ALA A 3 -70.22 10.42 -51.62
CA ALA A 3 -69.74 10.92 -50.33
C ALA A 3 -70.82 11.66 -49.51
N PRO A 4 -70.70 11.73 -48.17
CA PRO A 4 -71.56 12.56 -47.32
C PRO A 4 -71.00 13.99 -47.20
N LEU A 5 -71.05 14.77 -48.29
CA LEU A 5 -70.56 16.16 -48.29
C LEU A 5 -71.30 17.07 -47.28
N GLY A 6 -72.55 16.76 -46.93
CA GLY A 6 -73.34 17.55 -45.98
C GLY A 6 -72.93 17.41 -44.51
N LYS A 7 -72.34 16.28 -44.11
CA LYS A 7 -71.93 16.06 -42.71
C LYS A 7 -70.57 16.69 -42.39
N LEU A 8 -69.70 16.84 -43.38
CA LEU A 8 -68.39 17.47 -43.21
C LEU A 8 -68.49 19.00 -43.09
N ALA A 9 -69.44 19.63 -43.79
CA ALA A 9 -69.66 21.08 -43.73
C ALA A 9 -70.23 21.55 -42.38
N ILE A 10 -71.10 20.76 -41.76
CA ILE A 10 -71.70 21.08 -40.45
C ILE A 10 -70.67 20.95 -39.33
N VAL A 11 -69.80 19.92 -39.38
CA VAL A 11 -68.72 19.76 -38.40
C VAL A 11 -67.66 20.87 -38.54
N SER A 12 -67.35 21.31 -39.76
CA SER A 12 -66.42 22.43 -39.99
C SER A 12 -66.95 23.78 -39.51
N PHE A 13 -68.26 24.01 -39.58
CA PHE A 13 -68.86 25.27 -39.11
C PHE A 13 -68.94 25.33 -37.57
N VAL A 14 -69.18 24.20 -36.90
CA VAL A 14 -69.21 24.11 -35.43
C VAL A 14 -67.83 24.28 -34.79
N VAL A 15 -66.76 23.82 -35.45
CA VAL A 15 -65.38 23.95 -34.95
C VAL A 15 -64.87 25.40 -35.04
N ILE A 16 -65.33 26.19 -36.01
CA ILE A 16 -64.96 27.61 -36.14
C ILE A 16 -65.63 28.48 -35.06
N VAL A 17 -66.87 28.15 -34.67
CA VAL A 17 -67.62 28.89 -33.62
C VAL A 17 -67.06 28.62 -32.21
N LEU A 18 -66.47 27.45 -31.97
CA LEU A 18 -65.85 27.12 -30.68
C LEU A 18 -64.47 27.74 -30.47
N LEU A 19 -63.79 28.21 -31.52
CA LEU A 19 -62.49 28.88 -31.41
C LEU A 19 -62.60 30.39 -31.17
N THR A 20 -63.80 30.98 -31.33
CA THR A 20 -64.06 32.41 -31.08
C THR A 20 -64.67 32.71 -29.70
N SER A 21 -64.81 31.72 -28.80
CA SER A 21 -65.45 31.92 -27.49
C SER A 21 -64.53 31.89 -26.27
N CYS A 22 -63.21 31.91 -26.46
CA CYS A 22 -62.25 32.23 -25.38
C CYS A 22 -61.47 33.50 -25.74
N GLY A 23 -62.21 34.60 -25.85
CA GLY A 23 -61.70 35.94 -26.13
C GLY A 23 -62.71 36.96 -25.61
N MET A 24 -62.83 37.07 -24.29
CA MET A 24 -63.56 38.16 -23.66
C MET A 24 -62.65 39.38 -23.67
N GLU A 25 -62.97 40.31 -24.55
CA GLU A 25 -62.38 41.65 -24.60
C GLU A 25 -62.85 42.45 -23.39
N GLN A 26 -61.92 42.80 -22.51
CA GLN A 26 -62.02 43.93 -21.57
C GLN A 26 -60.70 44.70 -21.67
N PRO A 27 -60.76 46.03 -21.48
CA PRO A 27 -60.40 47.01 -22.48
C PRO A 27 -58.92 46.96 -22.89
N THR A 28 -58.68 47.28 -24.16
CA THR A 28 -57.39 47.71 -24.69
C THR A 28 -56.79 48.82 -23.82
N GLN A 29 -55.81 48.45 -22.99
CA GLN A 29 -54.77 49.37 -22.55
C GLN A 29 -53.47 48.91 -23.20
N SER A 30 -53.09 49.67 -24.21
CA SER A 30 -51.79 49.63 -24.85
C SER A 30 -50.70 49.87 -23.82
N SER A 31 -49.98 48.83 -23.45
CA SER A 31 -48.64 48.95 -22.90
C SER A 31 -47.83 47.74 -23.34
N ASN A 32 -46.78 48.03 -24.10
CA ASN A 32 -45.60 47.18 -24.18
C ASN A 32 -45.20 46.89 -22.74
N LEU A 33 -45.57 45.73 -22.20
CA LEU A 33 -44.89 45.20 -21.02
C LEU A 33 -43.44 45.05 -21.44
N ASP A 34 -42.61 45.97 -20.97
CA ASP A 34 -41.19 46.02 -21.29
C ASP A 34 -40.62 44.66 -20.90
N TYR A 35 -39.99 43.97 -21.86
CA TYR A 35 -39.40 42.66 -21.64
C TYR A 35 -38.39 42.71 -20.47
N LYS A 36 -37.83 43.91 -20.19
CA LYS A 36 -37.01 44.16 -19.00
C LYS A 36 -37.82 44.09 -17.70
N GLU A 37 -39.03 44.60 -17.66
CA GLU A 37 -39.86 44.61 -16.46
C GLU A 37 -40.36 43.19 -16.14
N VAL A 38 -40.80 42.43 -17.16
CA VAL A 38 -41.15 41.01 -17.00
C VAL A 38 -39.91 40.18 -16.60
N LYS A 39 -38.75 40.42 -17.22
CA LYS A 39 -37.50 39.74 -16.84
C LYS A 39 -37.08 40.06 -15.41
N THR A 40 -37.20 41.32 -14.99
CA THR A 40 -36.84 41.74 -13.63
C THR A 40 -37.80 41.10 -12.62
N MET A 41 -39.09 41.08 -12.91
CA MET A 41 -40.09 40.38 -12.10
C MET A 41 -39.79 38.87 -11.99
N VAL A 42 -39.42 38.19 -13.09
CA VAL A 42 -39.06 36.77 -13.06
C VAL A 42 -37.75 36.53 -12.29
N VAL A 43 -36.75 37.41 -12.46
CA VAL A 43 -35.49 37.32 -11.71
C VAL A 43 -35.71 37.54 -10.22
N ASP A 44 -36.61 38.44 -9.86
CA ASP A 44 -36.95 38.71 -8.46
C ASP A 44 -37.74 37.54 -7.86
N ILE A 45 -38.68 36.93 -8.61
CA ILE A 45 -39.34 35.68 -8.20
C ILE A 45 -38.34 34.55 -7.98
N LEU A 46 -37.35 34.38 -8.88
CA LEU A 46 -36.31 33.35 -8.74
C LEU A 46 -35.36 33.61 -7.56
N LYS A 47 -35.21 34.87 -7.15
CA LYS A 47 -34.40 35.25 -5.98
C LYS A 47 -35.15 35.09 -4.66
N THR A 48 -36.47 35.02 -4.67
CA THR A 48 -37.27 34.84 -3.45
C THR A 48 -36.98 33.48 -2.82
N GLU A 49 -36.98 33.44 -1.49
CA GLU A 49 -36.73 32.21 -0.71
C GLU A 49 -37.75 31.10 -1.04
N GLU A 50 -38.98 31.46 -1.42
CA GLU A 50 -40.00 30.50 -1.84
C GLU A 50 -39.63 29.79 -3.15
N ALA A 51 -39.03 30.49 -4.12
CA ALA A 51 -38.57 29.88 -5.37
C ALA A 51 -37.34 29.02 -5.15
N GLN A 52 -36.40 29.45 -4.29
CA GLN A 52 -35.27 28.62 -3.89
C GLN A 52 -35.75 27.34 -3.19
N LYS A 53 -36.72 27.46 -2.28
CA LYS A 53 -37.33 26.33 -1.59
C LYS A 53 -38.12 25.42 -2.52
N ALA A 54 -38.82 25.97 -3.52
CA ALA A 54 -39.53 25.21 -4.55
C ALA A 54 -38.58 24.46 -5.49
N ILE A 55 -37.43 25.04 -5.85
CA ILE A 55 -36.40 24.36 -6.65
C ILE A 55 -35.72 23.27 -5.81
N GLN A 56 -35.49 23.50 -4.52
CA GLN A 56 -34.87 22.53 -3.63
C GLN A 56 -35.82 21.39 -3.24
N SER A 57 -37.13 21.64 -3.18
CA SER A 57 -38.16 20.63 -2.93
C SER A 57 -38.62 19.89 -4.19
N GLY A 58 -38.46 20.49 -5.38
CA GLY A 58 -38.86 19.93 -6.68
C GLY A 58 -38.28 18.56 -7.06
N PRO A 59 -37.02 18.22 -6.77
CA PRO A 59 -36.47 16.89 -7.07
C PRO A 59 -36.59 15.89 -5.90
N SER A 60 -37.11 16.31 -4.75
CA SER A 60 -37.11 15.50 -3.52
C SER A 60 -38.17 14.39 -3.51
N SER A 61 -39.08 14.35 -4.50
CA SER A 61 -40.10 13.29 -4.62
C SER A 61 -39.92 12.49 -5.91
N GLY A 62 -39.16 11.41 -5.82
CA GLY A 62 -39.19 10.32 -6.81
C GLY A 62 -38.21 10.51 -7.97
N GLY A 63 -37.22 9.61 -8.03
CA GLY A 63 -36.27 9.53 -9.13
C GLY A 63 -36.97 9.47 -10.49
N GLY A 64 -36.51 10.30 -11.42
CA GLY A 64 -37.02 10.27 -12.79
C GLY A 64 -36.65 11.45 -13.68
N MET A 65 -36.22 12.59 -13.15
CA MET A 65 -36.05 13.82 -13.93
C MET A 65 -34.66 14.48 -13.80
N GLN A 66 -33.57 13.71 -13.76
CA GLN A 66 -32.22 14.32 -13.77
C GLN A 66 -31.16 13.57 -14.62
N ALA A 67 -31.54 12.51 -15.32
CA ALA A 67 -30.63 11.81 -16.24
C ALA A 67 -31.01 11.96 -17.72
N GLN A 68 -32.25 12.34 -18.04
CA GLN A 68 -32.77 12.21 -19.41
C GLN A 68 -32.68 13.48 -20.27
N SER A 69 -32.14 14.58 -19.75
CA SER A 69 -32.07 15.86 -20.49
C SER A 69 -30.73 16.58 -20.38
N LEU A 70 -29.65 15.89 -19.98
CA LEU A 70 -28.32 16.47 -20.04
C LEU A 70 -27.90 16.58 -21.51
N ASN A 71 -27.98 17.79 -22.08
CA ASN A 71 -27.40 18.07 -23.39
C ASN A 71 -25.89 17.72 -23.36
N MET A 72 -25.29 17.27 -24.47
CA MET A 72 -23.88 16.84 -24.52
C MET A 72 -22.91 17.85 -23.88
N GLN A 73 -23.19 19.16 -24.01
CA GLN A 73 -22.41 20.23 -23.37
C GLN A 73 -22.48 20.22 -21.83
N GLN A 74 -23.63 19.89 -21.25
CA GLN A 74 -23.78 19.75 -19.79
C GLN A 74 -23.04 18.51 -19.28
N GLN A 75 -23.02 17.43 -20.06
CA GLN A 75 -22.23 16.24 -19.71
C GLN A 75 -20.72 16.53 -19.71
N GLU A 76 -20.22 17.32 -20.67
CA GLU A 76 -18.83 17.77 -20.71
C GLU A 76 -18.49 18.71 -19.54
N GLN A 77 -19.38 19.63 -19.19
CA GLN A 77 -19.21 20.51 -18.03
C GLN A 77 -19.20 19.72 -16.72
N ILE A 78 -20.10 18.74 -16.56
CA ILE A 78 -20.11 17.86 -15.39
C ILE A 78 -18.83 17.02 -15.34
N ARG A 79 -18.38 16.45 -16.46
CA ARG A 79 -17.13 15.67 -16.51
C ARG A 79 -15.92 16.53 -16.15
N THR A 80 -15.87 17.76 -16.62
CA THR A 80 -14.79 18.70 -16.32
C THR A 80 -14.81 19.09 -14.85
N ALA A 81 -15.98 19.45 -14.30
CA ALA A 81 -16.13 19.75 -12.89
C ALA A 81 -15.76 18.57 -11.98
N VAL A 82 -16.14 17.35 -12.34
CA VAL A 82 -15.74 16.13 -11.62
C VAL A 82 -14.24 15.91 -11.71
N LYS A 83 -13.63 16.06 -12.90
CA LYS A 83 -12.17 15.93 -13.06
C LYS A 83 -11.43 16.97 -12.22
N ASP A 84 -11.85 18.23 -12.29
CA ASP A 84 -11.23 19.32 -11.55
C ASP A 84 -11.38 19.13 -10.05
N THR A 85 -12.53 18.62 -9.59
CA THR A 85 -12.74 18.27 -8.18
C THR A 85 -11.82 17.12 -7.76
N LEU A 86 -11.77 16.02 -8.52
CA LEU A 86 -10.96 14.85 -8.19
C LEU A 86 -9.45 15.11 -8.21
N VAL A 87 -8.99 16.04 -9.06
CA VAL A 87 -7.57 16.42 -9.18
C VAL A 87 -7.23 17.63 -8.30
N SER A 88 -8.22 18.25 -7.64
CA SER A 88 -7.96 19.37 -6.74
C SER A 88 -7.15 18.92 -5.51
N PRO A 89 -6.23 19.77 -5.02
CA PRO A 89 -5.44 19.46 -3.82
C PRO A 89 -6.29 19.34 -2.55
N ASP A 90 -7.49 19.93 -2.54
CA ASP A 90 -8.41 19.82 -1.42
C ASP A 90 -9.13 18.46 -1.36
N TYR A 91 -9.27 17.79 -2.50
CA TYR A 91 -9.87 16.45 -2.55
C TYR A 91 -8.96 15.37 -1.97
N GLU A 92 -7.63 15.58 -1.93
CA GLU A 92 -6.71 14.67 -1.23
C GLU A 92 -7.08 14.52 0.25
N LYS A 93 -7.47 15.61 0.92
CA LYS A 93 -7.90 15.60 2.33
C LYS A 93 -9.22 14.85 2.53
N VAL A 94 -10.11 14.94 1.55
CA VAL A 94 -11.39 14.21 1.57
C VAL A 94 -11.12 12.72 1.33
N LEU A 95 -10.29 12.40 0.35
CA LEU A 95 -9.89 11.03 0.03
C LEU A 95 -9.17 10.36 1.21
N ASP A 96 -8.28 11.05 1.90
CA ASP A 96 -7.61 10.56 3.10
C ASP A 96 -8.60 10.20 4.22
N LYS A 97 -9.61 11.05 4.46
CA LYS A 97 -10.68 10.77 5.43
C LYS A 97 -11.53 9.56 5.02
N VAL A 98 -11.88 9.47 3.75
CA VAL A 98 -12.71 8.37 3.22
C VAL A 98 -11.94 7.04 3.25
N MET A 99 -10.66 7.03 2.87
CA MET A 99 -9.80 5.85 2.92
C MET A 99 -9.56 5.32 4.33
N LYS A 100 -9.62 6.18 5.35
CA LYS A 100 -9.51 5.81 6.77
C LYS A 100 -10.81 5.27 7.37
N ASP A 101 -11.95 5.43 6.70
CA ASP A 101 -13.21 4.83 7.16
C ASP A 101 -13.15 3.30 6.96
N PRO A 102 -13.25 2.48 8.02
CA PRO A 102 -13.16 1.02 7.92
C PRO A 102 -14.24 0.40 7.03
N LYS A 103 -15.42 1.02 6.89
CA LYS A 103 -16.46 0.51 5.99
C LYS A 103 -16.05 0.67 4.54
N PHE A 104 -15.63 1.88 4.17
CA PHE A 104 -15.13 2.17 2.84
C PHE A 104 -13.86 1.36 2.54
N ALA A 105 -12.88 1.35 3.44
CA ALA A 105 -11.64 0.59 3.28
C ALA A 105 -11.90 -0.91 3.12
N GLY A 106 -12.86 -1.48 3.86
CA GLY A 106 -13.24 -2.89 3.75
C GLY A 106 -13.89 -3.23 2.41
N GLU A 107 -14.81 -2.40 1.92
CA GLU A 107 -15.43 -2.60 0.60
C GLU A 107 -14.45 -2.35 -0.54
N PHE A 108 -13.63 -1.29 -0.44
CA PHE A 108 -12.57 -0.99 -1.38
C PHE A 108 -11.56 -2.14 -1.46
N ALA A 109 -11.05 -2.62 -0.33
CA ALA A 109 -10.13 -3.74 -0.28
C ALA A 109 -10.72 -5.01 -0.92
N LYS A 110 -12.01 -5.29 -0.73
CA LYS A 110 -12.69 -6.40 -1.41
C LYS A 110 -12.75 -6.20 -2.92
N ALA A 111 -13.08 -4.99 -3.37
CA ALA A 111 -13.19 -4.66 -4.78
C ALA A 111 -11.85 -4.75 -5.52
N VAL A 112 -10.74 -4.32 -4.90
CA VAL A 112 -9.40 -4.36 -5.52
C VAL A 112 -8.56 -5.59 -5.17
N SER A 113 -9.04 -6.48 -4.29
CA SER A 113 -8.26 -7.63 -3.79
C SER A 113 -7.72 -8.51 -4.91
N LYS A 114 -8.53 -8.78 -5.94
CA LYS A 114 -8.19 -9.68 -7.04
C LYS A 114 -7.07 -9.09 -7.91
N GLU A 115 -7.22 -7.83 -8.28
CA GLU A 115 -6.28 -7.06 -9.09
C GLU A 115 -4.99 -6.81 -8.31
N ASN A 116 -5.09 -6.47 -7.03
CA ASN A 116 -3.94 -6.31 -6.14
C ASN A 116 -3.14 -7.62 -6.02
N LYS A 117 -3.81 -8.77 -5.90
CA LYS A 117 -3.14 -10.09 -5.92
C LYS A 117 -2.43 -10.36 -7.25
N GLN A 118 -3.00 -9.94 -8.37
CA GLN A 118 -2.35 -10.07 -9.68
C GLN A 118 -1.13 -9.16 -9.78
N ILE A 119 -1.24 -7.90 -9.35
CA ILE A 119 -0.13 -6.95 -9.32
C ILE A 119 1.01 -7.50 -8.46
N LEU A 120 0.72 -7.94 -7.23
CA LEU A 120 1.73 -8.53 -6.33
C LEU A 120 2.40 -9.76 -6.95
N LYS A 121 1.65 -10.64 -7.63
CA LYS A 121 2.23 -11.79 -8.34
C LYS A 121 3.14 -11.40 -9.49
N THR A 122 2.79 -10.32 -10.20
CA THR A 122 3.62 -9.79 -11.29
C THR A 122 4.87 -9.13 -10.73
N LEU A 123 4.74 -8.31 -9.69
CA LEU A 123 5.87 -7.68 -9.00
C LEU A 123 6.84 -8.71 -8.43
N MET A 124 6.38 -9.82 -7.86
CA MET A 124 7.29 -10.89 -7.42
C MET A 124 8.16 -11.50 -8.52
N LYS A 125 7.77 -11.34 -9.79
CA LYS A 125 8.54 -11.81 -10.96
C LYS A 125 9.41 -10.70 -11.56
N ASP A 126 9.23 -9.47 -11.10
CA ASP A 126 9.98 -8.32 -11.57
C ASP A 126 11.38 -8.29 -10.92
N PRO A 127 12.47 -8.16 -11.68
CA PRO A 127 13.83 -8.10 -11.15
C PRO A 127 14.09 -6.97 -10.14
N GLU A 128 13.47 -5.80 -10.33
CA GLU A 128 13.66 -4.66 -9.43
C GLU A 128 13.00 -4.93 -8.08
N TYR A 129 11.75 -5.41 -8.10
CA TYR A 129 11.05 -5.80 -6.88
C TYR A 129 11.72 -6.97 -6.17
N GLN A 130 12.27 -7.95 -6.91
CA GLN A 130 13.04 -9.04 -6.32
C GLN A 130 14.32 -8.56 -5.63
N LYS A 131 14.98 -7.54 -6.17
CA LYS A 131 16.16 -6.93 -5.56
C LYS A 131 15.79 -6.27 -4.23
N ASP A 132 14.76 -5.41 -4.25
CA ASP A 132 14.30 -4.71 -3.05
C ASP A 132 13.78 -5.71 -2.00
N PHE A 133 13.04 -6.73 -2.43
CA PHE A 133 12.60 -7.83 -1.56
C PHE A 133 13.79 -8.63 -1.01
N GLY A 134 14.82 -8.86 -1.81
CA GLY A 134 16.06 -9.52 -1.38
C GLY A 134 16.77 -8.75 -0.27
N ASP A 135 16.75 -7.42 -0.33
CA ASP A 135 17.32 -6.58 0.72
C ASP A 135 16.48 -6.62 2.01
N ILE A 136 15.15 -6.74 1.90
CA ILE A 136 14.27 -7.01 3.04
C ILE A 136 14.58 -8.37 3.67
N VAL A 137 14.79 -9.41 2.87
CA VAL A 137 15.14 -10.76 3.36
C VAL A 137 16.51 -10.77 4.06
N LYS A 138 17.43 -9.89 3.66
CA LYS A 138 18.73 -9.70 4.33
C LYS A 138 18.65 -8.81 5.57
N SER A 139 17.47 -8.35 5.98
CA SER A 139 17.33 -7.57 7.21
C SER A 139 17.81 -8.39 8.43
N PRO A 140 18.37 -7.74 9.47
CA PRO A 140 18.86 -8.43 10.66
C PRO A 140 17.81 -9.31 11.35
N ASP A 141 16.54 -8.93 11.29
CA ASP A 141 15.46 -9.68 11.94
C ASP A 141 15.10 -10.96 11.17
N MET A 142 15.10 -10.91 9.84
CA MET A 142 14.95 -12.11 9.00
C MET A 142 16.16 -13.03 9.15
N MET A 143 17.37 -12.48 9.24
CA MET A 143 18.57 -13.28 9.52
C MET A 143 18.51 -13.99 10.88
N LYS A 144 18.03 -13.33 11.94
CA LYS A 144 17.82 -13.98 13.25
C LYS A 144 16.82 -15.12 13.14
N SER A 145 15.67 -14.90 12.50
CA SER A 145 14.67 -15.94 12.29
C SER A 145 15.22 -17.12 11.49
N TYR A 146 16.07 -16.85 10.50
CA TYR A 146 16.76 -17.89 9.73
C TYR A 146 17.79 -18.66 10.57
N LEU A 147 18.58 -17.97 11.40
CA LEU A 147 19.52 -18.60 12.34
C LEU A 147 18.81 -19.49 13.35
N ASP A 148 17.65 -19.07 13.85
CA ASP A 148 16.87 -19.87 14.78
C ASP A 148 16.25 -21.09 14.09
N MET A 149 15.85 -20.96 12.81
CA MET A 149 15.47 -22.10 11.99
C MET A 149 16.60 -23.13 11.84
N MET A 150 17.86 -22.68 11.65
CA MET A 150 19.00 -23.59 11.59
C MET A 150 19.32 -24.27 12.93
N LYS A 151 18.88 -23.71 14.06
CA LYS A 151 19.05 -24.34 15.38
C LYS A 151 17.98 -25.39 15.68
N THR A 152 16.93 -25.49 14.86
CA THR A 152 15.86 -26.46 15.07
C THR A 152 16.36 -27.90 15.04
N PRO A 153 15.77 -28.82 15.82
CA PRO A 153 16.12 -30.24 15.80
C PRO A 153 16.05 -30.87 14.40
N GLU A 154 15.10 -30.44 13.57
CA GLU A 154 14.90 -30.89 12.20
C GLU A 154 16.10 -30.54 11.32
N TYR A 155 16.55 -29.28 11.36
CA TYR A 155 17.73 -28.85 10.63
C TYR A 155 19.00 -29.50 11.18
N ARG A 156 19.12 -29.66 12.49
CA ARG A 156 20.25 -30.37 13.11
C ARG A 156 20.34 -31.83 12.66
N LYS A 157 19.22 -32.53 12.50
CA LYS A 157 19.20 -33.90 11.95
C LYS A 157 19.73 -33.92 10.52
N GLN A 158 19.29 -33.01 9.66
CA GLN A 158 19.81 -32.88 8.30
C GLN A 158 21.31 -32.57 8.30
N LEU A 159 21.74 -31.63 9.15
CA LEU A 159 23.14 -31.26 9.29
C LEU A 159 24.00 -32.45 9.78
N GLN A 160 23.50 -33.24 10.72
CA GLN A 160 24.17 -34.47 11.17
C GLN A 160 24.31 -35.50 10.05
N THR A 161 23.29 -35.66 9.20
CA THR A 161 23.37 -36.55 8.03
C THR A 161 24.42 -36.05 7.04
N VAL A 162 24.40 -34.75 6.68
CA VAL A 162 25.41 -34.14 5.80
C VAL A 162 26.81 -34.30 6.38
N MET A 163 26.97 -34.14 7.70
CA MET A 163 28.25 -34.31 8.38
C MET A 163 28.72 -35.78 8.38
N LYS A 164 27.81 -36.74 8.55
CA LYS A 164 28.11 -38.18 8.41
C LYS A 164 28.52 -38.53 6.98
N ASP A 165 27.85 -37.95 5.98
CA ASP A 165 28.17 -38.19 4.58
C ASP A 165 29.53 -37.56 4.21
N ALA A 166 29.81 -36.35 4.72
CA ALA A 166 31.09 -35.68 4.57
C ALA A 166 32.22 -36.49 5.21
N LEU A 167 32.03 -37.00 6.44
CA LEU A 167 32.97 -37.91 7.10
C LEU A 167 33.18 -39.22 6.33
N ASN A 168 32.17 -39.65 5.58
CA ASN A 168 32.26 -40.83 4.75
C ASN A 168 32.96 -40.59 3.41
N SER A 169 33.16 -39.34 3.02
CA SER A 169 33.88 -38.96 1.80
C SER A 169 35.32 -39.46 1.84
N PRO A 170 35.82 -40.15 0.79
CA PRO A 170 37.20 -40.62 0.71
C PRO A 170 38.23 -39.51 0.93
N ILE A 171 37.96 -38.30 0.43
CA ILE A 171 38.85 -37.14 0.59
C ILE A 171 38.97 -36.76 2.07
N PHE A 172 37.84 -36.69 2.77
CA PHE A 172 37.82 -36.32 4.19
C PHE A 172 38.43 -37.42 5.07
N LYS A 173 38.21 -38.70 4.75
CA LYS A 173 38.85 -39.82 5.45
C LYS A 173 40.37 -39.78 5.32
N LEU A 174 40.88 -39.49 4.12
CA LEU A 174 42.32 -39.37 3.89
C LEU A 174 42.92 -38.20 4.69
N GLU A 175 42.24 -37.05 4.74
CA GLU A 175 42.67 -35.91 5.56
C GLU A 175 42.67 -36.24 7.05
N ILE A 176 41.63 -36.91 7.56
CA ILE A 176 41.59 -37.37 8.95
C ILE A 176 42.75 -38.34 9.22
N MET A 177 42.99 -39.31 8.33
CA MET A 177 44.07 -40.27 8.51
C MET A 177 45.46 -39.64 8.46
N ASP A 178 45.67 -38.64 7.59
CA ASP A 178 46.93 -37.88 7.54
C ASP A 178 47.13 -37.03 8.80
N LEU A 179 46.08 -36.37 9.29
CA LEU A 179 46.09 -35.64 10.56
C LEU A 179 46.39 -36.58 11.74
N LEU A 180 45.73 -37.72 11.81
CA LEU A 180 45.96 -38.71 12.86
C LEU A 180 47.40 -39.25 12.79
N GLY A 181 47.92 -39.46 11.59
CA GLY A 181 49.31 -39.84 11.37
C GLY A 181 50.32 -38.78 11.83
N LYS A 182 50.01 -37.50 11.66
CA LYS A 182 50.85 -36.37 12.15
C LYS A 182 50.83 -36.29 13.68
N VAL A 183 49.65 -36.33 14.30
CA VAL A 183 49.52 -36.30 15.77
C VAL A 183 50.23 -37.49 16.41
N VAL A 184 50.06 -38.69 15.85
CA VAL A 184 50.76 -39.89 16.34
C VAL A 184 52.28 -39.77 16.18
N LYS A 185 52.77 -39.18 15.09
CA LYS A 185 54.20 -38.90 14.92
C LYS A 185 54.73 -37.84 15.90
N GLU A 186 53.93 -36.85 16.27
CA GLU A 186 54.31 -35.82 17.24
C GLU A 186 54.30 -36.35 18.69
N GLU A 187 53.33 -37.21 19.04
CA GLU A 187 53.22 -37.82 20.37
C GLU A 187 54.18 -39.01 20.57
N LEU A 188 54.49 -39.77 19.51
CA LEU A 188 55.46 -40.87 19.57
C LEU A 188 56.92 -40.42 19.35
N GLN A 189 57.15 -39.21 18.87
CA GLN A 189 58.48 -38.63 18.93
C GLN A 189 58.69 -38.15 20.37
N PRO A 190 59.66 -38.73 21.11
CA PRO A 190 60.02 -38.16 22.38
C PRO A 190 60.43 -36.70 22.13
N LYS A 191 60.01 -35.79 23.01
CA LYS A 191 60.66 -34.48 23.18
C LYS A 191 62.10 -34.70 23.67
N GLU A 192 62.94 -35.36 22.89
CA GLU A 192 64.38 -35.39 23.08
C GLU A 192 64.96 -34.21 22.32
N LYS A 193 64.95 -33.06 23.00
CA LYS A 193 66.00 -32.04 22.91
C LYS A 193 65.79 -31.04 24.03
N GLU A 194 66.15 -31.48 25.24
CA GLU A 194 66.84 -30.62 26.20
C GLU A 194 67.43 -31.49 27.31
N LYS A 195 68.57 -32.13 27.01
CA LYS A 195 69.63 -32.36 27.99
C LYS A 195 70.96 -32.63 27.29
N GLU A 196 71.91 -31.76 27.63
CA GLU A 196 73.36 -31.92 27.59
C GLU A 196 74.09 -31.83 26.23
N LYS A 197 74.66 -30.63 26.01
CA LYS A 197 76.09 -30.54 25.72
C LYS A 197 76.80 -29.76 26.83
N GLU A 198 77.55 -30.53 27.61
CA GLU A 198 78.84 -30.25 28.27
C GLU A 198 79.24 -28.81 28.59
N GLY A 199 79.56 -28.61 29.87
CA GLY A 199 80.37 -27.49 30.31
C GLY A 199 81.85 -27.61 29.93
N LYS A 200 82.49 -26.43 29.86
CA LYS A 200 83.71 -26.02 30.60
C LYS A 200 84.76 -25.34 29.70
N LYS A 201 84.80 -24.00 29.69
CA LYS A 201 85.92 -23.21 30.22
C LYS A 201 85.73 -21.68 30.16
N LYS A 202 85.90 -21.09 31.36
CA LYS A 202 86.66 -19.86 31.70
C LYS A 202 86.14 -18.47 31.27
N GLY A 203 85.78 -17.68 32.29
CA GLY A 203 86.49 -16.43 32.60
C GLY A 203 85.62 -15.18 32.87
N GLY A 204 85.80 -14.57 34.06
CA GLY A 204 85.49 -13.17 34.40
C GLY A 204 84.08 -12.92 34.94
N GLU A 205 83.83 -12.93 36.25
CA GLU A 205 84.10 -11.90 37.28
C GLU A 205 83.19 -10.66 37.20
N LYS A 206 82.63 -10.30 38.38
CA LYS A 206 81.94 -9.05 38.78
C LYS A 206 80.53 -8.82 38.26
N GLU A 207 79.60 -8.27 39.02
CA GLU A 207 79.41 -7.90 40.43
C GLU A 207 78.00 -7.28 40.42
N LYS A 208 77.26 -7.39 41.54
CA LYS A 208 76.17 -6.47 41.93
C LYS A 208 74.88 -6.55 41.07
N GLN A 209 73.67 -6.36 41.60
CA GLN A 209 73.17 -5.95 42.91
C GLN A 209 71.63 -5.89 42.79
N GLY A 210 70.94 -6.31 43.87
CA GLY A 210 69.57 -5.91 44.19
C GLY A 210 68.48 -6.61 43.38
N GLY A 211 67.40 -7.12 43.94
CA GLY A 211 66.81 -6.86 45.24
C GLY A 211 65.30 -6.77 45.06
N GLU A 212 64.58 -7.46 45.95
CA GLU A 212 63.14 -7.34 46.25
C GLU A 212 62.16 -7.71 45.13
N GLY A 213 61.03 -8.36 45.39
CA GLY A 213 60.38 -8.66 46.66
C GLY A 213 58.87 -8.71 46.42
N GLU A 214 58.22 -9.69 47.06
CA GLU A 214 56.77 -9.79 47.33
C GLU A 214 55.78 -9.94 46.15
N GLY A 215 54.74 -10.77 46.21
CA GLY A 215 54.17 -11.54 47.31
C GLY A 215 52.64 -11.36 47.34
N GLY A 216 51.91 -12.48 47.48
CA GLY A 216 50.50 -12.57 47.94
C GLY A 216 49.42 -12.21 46.90
N SER A 217 48.45 -13.08 46.58
CA SER A 217 47.25 -13.45 47.39
C SER A 217 46.30 -12.25 47.49
N GLU A 218 44.98 -12.29 47.33
CA GLU A 218 43.92 -13.30 47.46
C GLU A 218 42.64 -12.62 46.87
N GLU A 219 41.74 -13.34 46.18
CA GLU A 219 40.38 -13.72 46.63
C GLU A 219 39.30 -12.61 46.76
N GLU A 220 38.06 -13.09 46.60
CA GLU A 220 36.73 -12.44 46.69
C GLU A 220 36.34 -11.51 45.53
N GLY A 221 35.15 -11.62 44.93
CA GLY A 221 33.92 -12.29 45.34
C GLY A 221 32.73 -11.36 45.03
N GLY A 222 31.60 -11.93 44.62
CA GLY A 222 30.28 -11.33 44.89
C GLY A 222 29.61 -10.49 43.80
N SER A 223 28.62 -11.13 43.16
CA SER A 223 27.22 -10.70 42.96
C SER A 223 26.88 -9.24 42.58
N GLY A 224 25.99 -9.11 41.60
CA GLY A 224 25.14 -7.93 41.45
C GLY A 224 24.07 -8.13 40.38
N GLU A 225 22.86 -8.46 40.82
CA GLU A 225 21.61 -8.40 40.06
C GLU A 225 21.39 -7.02 39.40
N GLY A 226 20.74 -7.06 38.25
CA GLY A 226 20.10 -5.95 37.55
C GLY A 226 19.19 -6.51 36.46
#